data_AF-A0A4U9HDA1-F1
#
_entry.id   AF-A0A4U9HDA1-F1
#
_cell.length_a   1.000
_cell.length_b   1.000
_cell.length_c   1.000
_cell.angle_alpha   90.00
_cell.angle_beta   90.00
_cell.angle_gamma   90.00
#
_symmetry.space_group_name_H-M   'P 1'
#
loop_
_entity.id
_entity.type
_entity.pdbx_description
1 polymer ?
#
loop_
_entity_poly.entity_id
_entity_poly.type
_entity_poly.pdbx_seq_one_letter_code
_entity_poly.pdbx_strand_id
1 'polypeptide(L)'
;MASSGTTSHKTRFTGAQLIVHLLERQGITTVAGIPGGTVLPLYDALSQSTQIRHVLARHEQGAGFIAQGMARTQGKPAVCMACSGPGATNLVTAIADARLDSIPLVCITGQVPASMIGTDAFQEVDTYGISIPITKHNYLVRDISELPQVISDAFRIAQSGRPGPVWIDIPKDVQTAEIEIDVLPEPGTRAPSPEFSVESVREAAAMINAAQRPVLYLGGGVIDAPDAVRALAEKASLPTTMTLMALGMLPKAHPLSLGMLGMHGARSTNFILQEADLLIVLGARFDDRAIGKTEQFCPNAKNYPCGYRPRRAGQNQTAARSDPGGC
;
A
#
# COMPACT_ATOMS: atom_id res chain seq x y z
N MET A 1 26.76 -40.80 27.31
CA MET A 1 26.49 -39.92 26.15
C MET A 1 25.02 -40.09 25.79
N ALA A 2 24.15 -39.24 26.33
CA ALA A 2 22.72 -39.26 26.00
C ALA A 2 22.49 -38.19 24.92
N SER A 3 22.15 -38.63 23.71
CA SER A 3 21.74 -37.77 22.61
C SER A 3 20.38 -37.16 22.95
N SER A 4 20.35 -35.88 23.30
CA SER A 4 19.12 -35.10 23.35
C SER A 4 18.65 -34.86 21.92
N GLY A 5 17.86 -35.81 21.39
CA GLY A 5 17.16 -35.64 20.13
C GLY A 5 16.07 -34.59 20.31
N THR A 6 16.31 -33.37 19.84
CA THR A 6 15.25 -32.39 19.63
C THR A 6 14.37 -32.92 18.51
N THR A 7 13.26 -33.57 18.86
CA THR A 7 12.24 -33.96 17.90
C THR A 7 11.61 -32.69 17.32
N SER A 8 12.05 -32.31 16.11
CA SER A 8 11.41 -31.28 15.33
C SER A 8 9.99 -31.74 15.00
N HIS A 9 8.97 -31.05 15.51
CA HIS A 9 7.57 -31.35 15.20
C HIS A 9 7.24 -30.77 13.81
N LYS A 10 7.58 -31.53 12.76
CA LYS A 10 7.14 -31.26 11.39
C LYS A 10 5.61 -31.19 11.36
N THR A 11 5.07 -30.03 11.01
CA THR A 11 3.64 -29.89 10.80
C THR A 11 3.35 -30.02 9.31
N ARG A 12 2.39 -30.89 8.97
CA ARG A 12 1.96 -31.12 7.58
C ARG A 12 0.81 -30.19 7.23
N PHE A 13 0.92 -29.52 6.08
CA PHE A 13 -0.13 -28.65 5.55
C PHE A 13 -0.38 -28.97 4.08
N THR A 14 -1.62 -28.82 3.62
CA THR A 14 -1.86 -28.51 2.20
C THR A 14 -1.48 -27.05 1.92
N GLY A 15 -1.19 -26.70 0.66
CA GLY A 15 -0.90 -25.30 0.29
C GLY A 15 -2.02 -24.33 0.69
N ALA A 16 -3.28 -24.75 0.53
CA ALA A 16 -4.45 -24.01 0.97
C ALA A 16 -4.47 -23.75 2.49
N GLN A 17 -4.25 -24.80 3.30
CA GLN A 17 -4.16 -24.67 4.76
C GLN A 17 -3.00 -23.78 5.19
N LEU A 18 -1.86 -23.92 4.51
CA LEU A 18 -0.67 -23.12 4.77
C LEU A 18 -0.92 -21.64 4.51
N ILE A 19 -1.59 -21.28 3.41
CA ILE A 19 -1.97 -19.89 3.11
C ILE A 19 -2.83 -19.32 4.23
N VAL A 20 -3.90 -20.02 4.64
CA VAL A 20 -4.80 -19.56 5.72
C VAL A 20 -4.02 -19.38 7.02
N HIS A 21 -3.20 -20.36 7.41
CA HIS A 21 -2.38 -20.29 8.60
C HIS A 21 -1.39 -19.10 8.58
N LEU A 22 -0.78 -18.83 7.43
CA LEU A 22 0.11 -17.68 7.26
C LEU A 22 -0.64 -16.34 7.34
N LEU A 23 -1.85 -16.25 6.79
CA LEU A 23 -2.69 -15.06 6.93
C LEU A 23 -3.07 -14.81 8.40
N GLU A 24 -3.41 -15.86 9.14
CA GLU A 24 -3.67 -15.76 10.59
C GLU A 24 -2.44 -15.26 11.34
N ARG A 25 -1.25 -15.79 11.02
CA ARG A 25 0.03 -15.32 11.60
C ARG A 25 0.36 -13.88 11.24
N GLN A 26 -0.09 -13.38 10.09
CA GLN A 26 0.03 -11.97 9.72
C GLN A 26 -0.97 -11.07 10.47
N GLY A 27 -1.85 -11.65 11.30
CA GLY A 27 -2.88 -10.93 12.04
C GLY A 27 -4.08 -10.53 11.18
N ILE A 28 -4.29 -11.18 10.03
CA ILE A 28 -5.49 -10.97 9.23
C ILE A 28 -6.68 -11.59 9.96
N THR A 29 -7.72 -10.79 10.15
CA THR A 29 -8.98 -11.22 10.80
C THR A 29 -10.17 -11.19 9.85
N THR A 30 -10.04 -10.53 8.70
CA THR A 30 -11.12 -10.37 7.72
C THR A 30 -10.54 -10.42 6.32
N VAL A 31 -11.17 -11.19 5.44
CA VAL A 31 -10.87 -11.23 4.01
C VAL A 31 -12.15 -11.04 3.22
N ALA A 32 -12.09 -10.33 2.09
CA ALA A 32 -13.22 -10.17 1.18
C ALA A 32 -12.96 -10.92 -0.13
N GLY A 33 -13.94 -11.62 -0.68
CA GLY A 33 -13.72 -12.33 -1.94
C GLY A 33 -14.94 -13.08 -2.46
N ILE A 34 -14.75 -13.75 -3.60
CA ILE A 34 -15.75 -14.65 -4.20
C ILE A 34 -15.11 -16.01 -4.52
N PRO A 35 -15.72 -17.13 -4.10
CA PRO A 35 -15.22 -18.47 -4.39
C PRO A 35 -15.37 -18.81 -5.88
N GLY A 36 -14.52 -19.71 -6.37
CA GLY A 36 -14.62 -20.28 -7.72
C GLY A 36 -13.66 -21.45 -7.90
N GLY A 37 -13.80 -22.16 -9.01
CA GLY A 37 -13.23 -23.51 -9.20
C GLY A 37 -11.74 -23.67 -8.93
N THR A 38 -10.92 -22.67 -9.23
CA THR A 38 -9.46 -22.71 -9.01
C THR A 38 -9.02 -22.29 -7.61
N VAL A 39 -9.89 -21.65 -6.82
CA VAL A 39 -9.61 -21.21 -5.44
C VAL A 39 -10.43 -21.98 -4.39
N LEU A 40 -11.22 -22.98 -4.80
CA LEU A 40 -12.02 -23.81 -3.89
C LEU A 40 -11.20 -24.47 -2.76
N PRO A 41 -10.00 -25.06 -3.00
CA PRO A 41 -9.22 -25.63 -1.90
C PRO A 41 -8.91 -24.60 -0.81
N LEU A 42 -8.57 -23.38 -1.22
CA LEU A 42 -8.31 -22.28 -0.30
C LEU A 42 -9.57 -21.82 0.44
N TYR A 43 -10.73 -21.79 -0.21
CA TYR A 43 -12.00 -21.48 0.45
C TYR A 43 -12.45 -22.56 1.44
N ASP A 44 -12.18 -23.84 1.12
CA ASP A 44 -12.43 -24.96 2.02
C ASP A 44 -11.57 -24.83 3.29
N ALA A 45 -10.27 -24.58 3.13
CA ALA A 45 -9.37 -24.30 4.26
C ALA A 45 -9.80 -23.05 5.07
N LEU A 46 -10.21 -21.98 4.38
CA LEU A 46 -10.68 -20.76 5.01
C LEU A 46 -11.94 -20.99 5.85
N SER A 47 -12.84 -21.88 5.41
CA SER A 47 -14.06 -22.24 6.16
C SER A 47 -13.78 -22.88 7.52
N GLN A 48 -12.59 -23.46 7.69
CA GLN A 48 -12.14 -24.08 8.94
C GLN A 48 -11.43 -23.08 9.87
N SER A 49 -11.08 -21.88 9.40
CA SER A 49 -10.48 -20.84 10.24
C SER A 49 -11.48 -20.31 11.25
N THR A 50 -11.05 -20.22 12.51
CA THR A 50 -11.81 -19.56 13.58
C THR A 50 -11.38 -18.11 13.81
N GLN A 51 -10.30 -17.67 13.16
CA GLN A 51 -9.70 -16.35 13.32
C GLN A 51 -10.08 -15.39 12.17
N ILE A 52 -10.24 -15.92 10.96
CA ILE A 52 -10.53 -15.13 9.77
C ILE A 52 -12.01 -15.18 9.43
N ARG A 53 -12.66 -14.03 9.42
CA ARG A 53 -14.00 -13.83 8.86
C ARG A 53 -13.93 -13.65 7.35
N HIS A 54 -14.66 -14.48 6.60
CA HIS A 54 -14.90 -14.23 5.18
C HIS A 54 -16.07 -13.26 4.96
N VAL A 55 -15.86 -12.27 4.10
CA VAL A 55 -16.90 -11.37 3.58
C VAL A 55 -17.14 -11.73 2.12
N LEU A 56 -18.23 -12.46 1.87
CA LEU A 56 -18.65 -12.82 0.53
C LEU A 56 -19.20 -11.58 -0.20
N ALA A 57 -18.45 -11.11 -1.19
CA ALA A 57 -18.90 -10.05 -2.08
C ALA A 57 -19.89 -10.59 -3.14
N ARG A 58 -20.52 -9.67 -3.88
CA ARG A 58 -21.36 -9.99 -5.05
C ARG A 58 -20.69 -9.68 -6.39
N HIS A 59 -19.53 -9.04 -6.34
CA HIS A 59 -18.62 -8.86 -7.46
C HIS A 59 -17.18 -8.74 -6.92
N GLU A 60 -16.17 -9.29 -7.59
CA GLU A 60 -14.79 -9.29 -7.09
C GLU A 60 -14.22 -7.87 -6.99
N GLN A 61 -14.58 -6.99 -7.94
CA GLN A 61 -14.29 -5.56 -7.83
C GLN A 61 -14.75 -4.98 -6.46
N GLY A 62 -15.95 -5.36 -6.00
CA GLY A 62 -16.46 -4.97 -4.68
C GLY A 62 -15.64 -5.57 -3.54
N ALA A 63 -15.16 -6.81 -3.66
CA ALA A 63 -14.26 -7.42 -2.68
C ALA A 63 -12.93 -6.64 -2.57
N GLY A 64 -12.35 -6.26 -3.71
CA GLY A 64 -11.14 -5.43 -3.76
C GLY A 64 -11.35 -4.07 -3.07
N PHE A 65 -12.48 -3.40 -3.33
CA PHE A 65 -12.80 -2.13 -2.69
C PHE A 65 -13.14 -2.25 -1.20
N ILE A 66 -13.77 -3.34 -0.76
CA ILE A 66 -13.95 -3.62 0.68
C ILE A 66 -12.59 -3.72 1.36
N ALA A 67 -11.66 -4.49 0.79
CA ALA A 67 -10.31 -4.63 1.33
C ALA A 67 -9.56 -3.30 1.36
N GLN A 68 -9.65 -2.49 0.29
CA GLN A 68 -9.11 -1.14 0.31
C GLN A 68 -9.69 -0.26 1.43
N GLY A 69 -11.00 -0.29 1.64
CA GLY A 69 -11.66 0.46 2.71
C GLY A 69 -11.15 0.05 4.09
N MET A 70 -10.96 -1.26 4.31
CA MET A 70 -10.33 -1.78 5.53
C MET A 70 -8.89 -1.25 5.69
N ALA A 71 -8.08 -1.33 4.63
CA ALA A 71 -6.69 -0.87 4.69
C ALA A 71 -6.58 0.64 5.00
N ARG A 72 -7.42 1.46 4.39
CA ARG A 72 -7.46 2.92 4.61
C ARG A 72 -7.87 3.30 6.03
N THR A 73 -8.76 2.53 6.64
CA THR A 73 -9.32 2.84 7.98
C THR A 73 -8.50 2.24 9.12
N GLN A 74 -7.81 1.13 8.88
CA GLN A 74 -7.02 0.42 9.90
C GLN A 74 -5.52 0.74 9.84
N GLY A 75 -5.02 1.31 8.73
CA GLY A 75 -3.59 1.58 8.54
C GLY A 75 -2.74 0.32 8.41
N LYS A 76 -3.34 -0.82 8.06
CA LYS A 76 -2.70 -2.13 7.93
C LYS A 76 -3.07 -2.78 6.58
N PRO A 77 -2.29 -3.74 6.07
CA PRO A 77 -2.67 -4.49 4.88
C PRO A 77 -4.01 -5.19 5.06
N ALA A 78 -4.83 -5.12 4.02
CA ALA A 78 -6.01 -5.92 3.88
C ALA A 78 -5.84 -6.95 2.77
N VAL A 79 -6.69 -7.98 2.79
CA VAL A 79 -6.63 -9.09 1.82
C VAL A 79 -7.93 -9.18 1.05
N CYS A 80 -7.83 -9.30 -0.28
CA CYS A 80 -8.93 -9.71 -1.14
C CYS A 80 -8.60 -10.99 -1.92
N MET A 81 -9.63 -11.77 -2.24
CA MET A 81 -9.49 -13.10 -2.85
C MET A 81 -10.43 -13.27 -4.04
N ALA A 82 -9.95 -13.94 -5.10
CA ALA A 82 -10.78 -14.32 -6.24
C ALA A 82 -10.32 -15.62 -6.90
N CYS A 83 -11.20 -16.17 -7.74
CA CYS A 83 -10.87 -17.26 -8.65
C CYS A 83 -9.96 -16.78 -9.80
N SER A 84 -9.46 -17.72 -10.61
CA SER A 84 -8.76 -17.44 -11.87
C SER A 84 -9.67 -16.76 -12.91
N GLY A 85 -9.08 -16.37 -14.03
CA GLY A 85 -9.81 -15.92 -15.21
C GLY A 85 -10.69 -14.70 -14.92
N PRO A 86 -12.03 -14.80 -15.04
CA PRO A 86 -12.93 -13.67 -14.82
C PRO A 86 -12.86 -13.12 -13.38
N GLY A 87 -12.62 -13.96 -12.37
CA GLY A 87 -12.50 -13.49 -11.00
C GLY A 87 -11.29 -12.57 -10.80
N ALA A 88 -10.15 -12.98 -11.36
CA ALA A 88 -8.92 -12.20 -11.37
C ALA A 88 -9.08 -10.90 -12.17
N THR A 89 -9.64 -10.94 -13.38
CA THR A 89 -9.80 -9.74 -14.21
C THR A 89 -10.78 -8.73 -13.60
N ASN A 90 -11.81 -9.17 -12.87
CA ASN A 90 -12.72 -8.30 -12.14
C ASN A 90 -12.04 -7.49 -11.01
N LEU A 91 -10.86 -7.90 -10.54
CA LEU A 91 -10.10 -7.17 -9.52
C LEU A 91 -9.20 -6.05 -10.09
N VAL A 92 -8.97 -6.04 -11.40
CA VAL A 92 -8.02 -5.12 -12.07
C VAL A 92 -8.25 -3.66 -11.69
N THR A 93 -9.51 -3.19 -11.69
CA THR A 93 -9.84 -1.81 -11.32
C THR A 93 -9.49 -1.50 -9.87
N ALA A 94 -9.86 -2.38 -8.94
CA ALA A 94 -9.61 -2.17 -7.52
C ALA A 94 -8.10 -2.21 -7.20
N ILE A 95 -7.33 -3.01 -7.93
CA ILE A 95 -5.87 -3.10 -7.73
C ILE A 95 -5.16 -1.88 -8.32
N ALA A 96 -5.57 -1.44 -9.52
CA ALA A 96 -5.04 -0.21 -10.12
C ALA A 96 -5.29 1.01 -9.23
N ASP A 97 -6.49 1.12 -8.66
CA ASP A 97 -6.86 2.18 -7.71
C ASP A 97 -5.98 2.15 -6.45
N ALA A 98 -5.83 0.97 -5.82
CA ALA A 98 -4.94 0.79 -4.67
C ALA A 98 -3.49 1.19 -4.98
N ARG A 99 -3.00 0.94 -6.20
CA ARG A 99 -1.65 1.31 -6.62
C ARG A 99 -1.47 2.81 -6.78
N LEU A 100 -2.45 3.50 -7.36
CA LEU A 100 -2.40 4.95 -7.58
C LEU A 100 -2.47 5.71 -6.25
N ASP A 101 -3.26 5.19 -5.31
CA ASP A 101 -3.46 5.78 -3.98
C ASP A 101 -2.50 5.28 -2.91
N SER A 102 -1.63 4.32 -3.24
CA SER A 102 -0.61 3.77 -2.32
C SER A 102 -1.22 3.02 -1.14
N ILE A 103 -2.23 2.19 -1.41
CA ILE A 103 -2.95 1.41 -0.40
C ILE A 103 -2.27 0.04 -0.21
N PRO A 104 -1.90 -0.35 1.02
CA PRO A 104 -1.34 -1.67 1.30
C PRO A 104 -2.42 -2.73 1.14
N LEU A 105 -2.33 -3.52 0.08
CA LEU A 105 -3.31 -4.55 -0.25
C LEU A 105 -2.58 -5.82 -0.67
N VAL A 106 -3.05 -6.98 -0.23
CA VAL A 106 -2.60 -8.29 -0.74
C VAL A 106 -3.77 -8.94 -1.47
N CYS A 107 -3.63 -9.14 -2.76
CA CYS A 107 -4.59 -9.82 -3.61
C CYS A 107 -4.14 -11.26 -3.80
N ILE A 108 -5.01 -12.24 -3.51
CA ILE A 108 -4.74 -13.65 -3.73
C ILE A 108 -5.72 -14.20 -4.77
N THR A 109 -5.20 -14.73 -5.86
CA THR A 109 -6.02 -15.38 -6.90
C THR A 109 -5.66 -16.84 -7.05
N GLY A 110 -6.67 -17.67 -7.33
CA GLY A 110 -6.44 -19.00 -7.87
C GLY A 110 -5.99 -18.93 -9.32
N GLN A 111 -5.24 -19.93 -9.77
CA GLN A 111 -4.86 -20.13 -11.17
C GLN A 111 -5.14 -21.58 -11.59
N VAL A 112 -5.20 -21.84 -12.90
CA VAL A 112 -5.19 -23.21 -13.45
C VAL A 112 -3.95 -23.97 -12.96
N PRO A 113 -3.97 -25.32 -12.94
CA PRO A 113 -2.79 -26.11 -12.57
C PRO A 113 -1.55 -25.69 -13.37
N ALA A 114 -0.36 -25.74 -12.76
CA ALA A 114 0.86 -25.21 -13.38
C ALA A 114 1.15 -25.81 -14.76
N SER A 115 0.83 -27.09 -14.98
CA SER A 115 0.98 -27.78 -16.26
C SER A 115 0.05 -27.29 -17.38
N MET A 116 -1.01 -26.56 -17.03
CA MET A 116 -2.02 -26.03 -17.96
C MET A 116 -1.79 -24.54 -18.28
N ILE A 117 -0.85 -23.88 -17.61
CA ILE A 117 -0.53 -22.48 -17.90
C ILE A 117 0.10 -22.38 -19.30
N GLY A 118 -0.42 -21.47 -20.11
CA GLY A 118 -0.07 -21.22 -21.50
C GLY A 118 -0.81 -22.10 -22.50
N THR A 119 -1.86 -22.81 -22.10
CA THR A 119 -2.56 -23.80 -22.96
C THR A 119 -3.97 -23.38 -23.37
N ASP A 120 -4.38 -22.16 -23.04
CA ASP A 120 -5.76 -21.67 -23.18
C ASP A 120 -6.76 -22.55 -22.40
N ALA A 121 -6.36 -22.95 -21.19
CA ALA A 121 -7.19 -23.78 -20.34
C ALA A 121 -8.47 -23.05 -19.88
N PHE A 122 -9.44 -23.82 -19.38
CA PHE A 122 -10.70 -23.24 -18.90
C PHE A 122 -10.46 -22.21 -17.78
N GLN A 123 -10.94 -20.99 -17.99
CA GLN A 123 -10.76 -19.85 -17.09
C GLN A 123 -9.28 -19.50 -16.80
N GLU A 124 -8.40 -19.78 -17.76
CA GLU A 124 -7.04 -19.27 -17.76
C GLU A 124 -7.00 -17.83 -18.27
N VAL A 125 -6.27 -16.97 -17.57
CA VAL A 125 -5.87 -15.62 -18.02
C VAL A 125 -4.46 -15.38 -17.53
N ASP A 126 -3.66 -14.66 -18.31
CA ASP A 126 -2.34 -14.15 -17.89
C ASP A 126 -2.47 -13.03 -16.83
N THR A 127 -2.83 -13.44 -15.61
CA THR A 127 -2.95 -12.56 -14.45
C THR A 127 -1.62 -11.86 -14.14
N TYR A 128 -0.49 -12.53 -14.40
CA TYR A 128 0.84 -11.97 -14.19
C TYR A 128 1.05 -10.78 -15.13
N GLY A 129 0.86 -10.95 -16.44
CA GLY A 129 1.03 -9.89 -17.44
C GLY A 129 0.13 -8.68 -17.21
N ILE A 130 -1.17 -8.90 -16.96
CA ILE A 130 -2.12 -7.78 -16.75
C ILE A 130 -1.86 -7.00 -15.46
N SER A 131 -1.22 -7.62 -14.46
CA SER A 131 -1.02 -7.03 -13.13
C SER A 131 0.28 -6.23 -12.98
N ILE A 132 1.29 -6.46 -13.82
CA ILE A 132 2.57 -5.73 -13.80
C ILE A 132 2.41 -4.20 -13.72
N PRO A 133 1.61 -3.54 -14.59
CA PRO A 133 1.55 -2.06 -14.59
C PRO A 133 0.76 -1.49 -13.41
N ILE A 134 -0.07 -2.30 -12.76
CA ILE A 134 -1.05 -1.86 -11.76
C ILE A 134 -0.75 -2.37 -10.36
N THR A 135 0.34 -3.11 -10.16
CA THR A 135 0.77 -3.59 -8.84
C THR A 135 2.05 -2.91 -8.39
N LYS A 136 2.34 -3.02 -7.09
CA LYS A 136 3.68 -2.75 -6.56
C LYS A 136 4.61 -3.92 -6.85
N HIS A 137 4.08 -5.13 -6.75
CA HIS A 137 4.74 -6.37 -7.09
C HIS A 137 3.70 -7.46 -7.34
N ASN A 138 4.08 -8.51 -8.07
CA ASN A 138 3.23 -9.67 -8.30
C ASN A 138 4.05 -10.97 -8.26
N TYR A 139 3.40 -12.06 -7.88
CA TYR A 139 3.97 -13.41 -7.80
C TYR A 139 3.10 -14.37 -8.59
N LEU A 140 3.74 -15.32 -9.28
CA LEU A 140 3.13 -16.56 -9.72
C LEU A 140 3.84 -17.69 -8.96
N VAL A 141 3.15 -18.30 -8.01
CA VAL A 141 3.72 -19.36 -7.16
C VAL A 141 3.79 -20.66 -7.97
N ARG A 142 4.96 -21.27 -8.10
CA ARG A 142 5.14 -22.49 -8.91
C ARG A 142 5.24 -23.74 -8.07
N ASP A 143 5.75 -23.62 -6.86
CA ASP A 143 5.91 -24.71 -5.91
C ASP A 143 5.38 -24.33 -4.51
N ILE A 144 4.84 -25.32 -3.81
CA ILE A 144 4.30 -25.13 -2.45
C ILE A 144 5.36 -24.62 -1.46
N SER A 145 6.63 -24.97 -1.65
CA SER A 145 7.74 -24.53 -0.79
C SER A 145 8.00 -23.02 -0.86
N GLU A 146 7.50 -22.33 -1.89
CA GLU A 146 7.63 -20.88 -2.04
C GLU A 146 6.61 -20.11 -1.18
N LEU A 147 5.45 -20.72 -0.87
CA LEU A 147 4.33 -20.04 -0.19
C LEU A 147 4.73 -19.33 1.11
N PRO A 148 5.50 -19.95 2.04
CA PRO A 148 5.88 -19.27 3.29
C PRO A 148 6.59 -17.94 3.05
N GLN A 149 7.58 -17.94 2.15
CA GLN A 149 8.39 -16.75 1.87
C GLN A 149 7.59 -15.73 1.05
N VAL A 150 6.84 -16.18 0.04
CA VAL A 150 6.02 -15.31 -0.81
C VAL A 150 4.96 -14.55 0.00
N ILE A 151 4.27 -15.22 0.94
CA ILE A 151 3.29 -14.54 1.79
C ILE A 151 3.98 -13.56 2.74
N SER A 152 5.09 -13.92 3.38
CA SER A 152 5.84 -12.98 4.24
C SER A 152 6.30 -11.75 3.45
N ASP A 153 6.90 -11.97 2.28
CA ASP A 153 7.38 -10.89 1.41
C ASP A 153 6.27 -10.03 0.85
N ALA A 154 5.12 -10.60 0.47
CA ALA A 154 3.99 -9.84 -0.03
C ALA A 154 3.50 -8.80 0.99
N PHE A 155 3.39 -9.17 2.26
CA PHE A 155 2.99 -8.25 3.33
C PHE A 155 4.07 -7.20 3.61
N ARG A 156 5.34 -7.61 3.66
CA ARG A 156 6.47 -6.68 3.82
C ARG A 156 6.48 -5.67 2.68
N ILE A 157 6.42 -6.12 1.43
CA ILE A 157 6.42 -5.29 0.23
C ILE A 157 5.19 -4.38 0.23
N ALA A 158 3.99 -4.87 0.52
CA ALA A 158 2.77 -4.06 0.51
C ALA A 158 2.86 -2.85 1.45
N GLN A 159 3.56 -2.96 2.58
CA GLN A 159 3.63 -1.93 3.64
C GLN A 159 4.87 -1.04 3.59
N SER A 160 6.00 -1.56 3.10
CA SER A 160 7.32 -0.91 3.21
C SER A 160 7.48 0.26 2.23
N GLY A 161 8.19 1.33 2.62
CA GLY A 161 8.35 2.52 1.78
C GLY A 161 6.99 3.10 1.38
N ARG A 162 6.79 3.44 0.10
CA ARG A 162 5.47 3.81 -0.42
C ARG A 162 4.57 2.57 -0.49
N PRO A 163 3.47 2.46 0.30
CA PRO A 163 2.63 1.26 0.29
C PRO A 163 1.97 1.02 -1.06
N GLY A 164 1.46 -0.19 -1.29
CA GLY A 164 0.78 -0.53 -2.53
C GLY A 164 0.36 -1.99 -2.62
N PRO A 165 -0.41 -2.36 -3.65
CA PRO A 165 -0.95 -3.70 -3.79
C PRO A 165 0.12 -4.70 -4.24
N VAL A 166 0.10 -5.90 -3.64
CA VAL A 166 0.84 -7.08 -4.10
C VAL A 166 -0.16 -8.15 -4.54
N TRP A 167 0.04 -8.72 -5.73
CA TRP A 167 -0.84 -9.75 -6.29
C TRP A 167 -0.13 -11.10 -6.29
N ILE A 168 -0.72 -12.11 -5.65
CA ILE A 168 -0.19 -13.48 -5.56
C ILE A 168 -1.13 -14.41 -6.32
N ASP A 169 -0.66 -14.97 -7.42
CA ASP A 169 -1.40 -15.94 -8.23
C ASP A 169 -0.93 -17.36 -7.89
N ILE A 170 -1.89 -18.22 -7.52
CA ILE A 170 -1.61 -19.52 -6.90
C ILE A 170 -2.32 -20.64 -7.69
N PRO A 171 -1.57 -21.46 -8.46
CA PRO A 171 -2.09 -22.62 -9.16
C PRO A 171 -2.83 -23.60 -8.24
N LYS A 172 -3.89 -24.23 -8.77
CA LYS A 172 -4.73 -25.15 -8.01
C LYS A 172 -3.95 -26.36 -7.46
N ASP A 173 -3.01 -26.89 -8.24
CA ASP A 173 -2.13 -27.98 -7.84
C ASP A 173 -1.20 -27.59 -6.68
N VAL A 174 -0.70 -26.35 -6.65
CA VAL A 174 0.06 -25.81 -5.50
C VAL A 174 -0.83 -25.73 -4.24
N GLN A 175 -2.10 -25.34 -4.39
CA GLN A 175 -3.04 -25.29 -3.25
C GLN A 175 -3.32 -26.67 -2.65
N THR A 176 -3.37 -27.72 -3.48
CA THR A 176 -3.66 -29.09 -3.05
C THR A 176 -2.42 -29.91 -2.71
N ALA A 177 -1.23 -29.47 -3.12
CA ALA A 177 0.03 -30.09 -2.75
C ALA A 177 0.21 -30.06 -1.22
N GLU A 178 1.03 -30.97 -0.72
CA GLU A 178 1.32 -31.10 0.70
C GLU A 178 2.79 -30.82 0.99
N ILE A 179 3.03 -30.20 2.14
CA ILE A 179 4.37 -29.90 2.63
C ILE A 179 4.46 -30.21 4.12
N GLU A 180 5.58 -30.78 4.53
CA GLU A 180 5.98 -30.85 5.94
C GLU A 180 6.98 -29.74 6.22
N ILE A 181 6.63 -28.85 7.15
CA ILE A 181 7.47 -27.70 7.49
C ILE A 181 7.74 -27.64 8.98
N ASP A 182 8.99 -27.34 9.31
CA ASP A 182 9.48 -27.19 10.68
C ASP A 182 9.55 -25.72 11.10
N VAL A 183 10.06 -24.87 10.21
CA VAL A 183 10.29 -23.45 10.46
C VAL A 183 9.59 -22.62 9.41
N LEU A 184 8.73 -21.73 9.87
CA LEU A 184 8.05 -20.75 9.05
C LEU A 184 8.73 -19.38 9.22
N PRO A 185 8.83 -18.58 8.15
CA PRO A 185 9.42 -17.25 8.24
C PRO A 185 8.59 -16.36 9.19
N GLU A 186 9.24 -15.34 9.72
CA GLU A 186 8.55 -14.31 10.50
C GLU A 186 7.48 -13.60 9.66
N PRO A 187 6.37 -13.16 10.29
CA PRO A 187 5.39 -12.32 9.63
C PRO A 187 6.03 -11.10 8.96
N GLY A 188 5.50 -10.77 7.78
CA GLY A 188 5.97 -9.69 6.94
C GLY A 188 5.66 -8.33 7.56
N THR A 189 6.65 -7.70 8.19
CA THR A 189 6.51 -6.39 8.82
C THR A 189 6.99 -5.27 7.90
N ARG A 190 6.58 -4.02 8.20
CA ARG A 190 7.06 -2.84 7.50
C ARG A 190 8.57 -2.72 7.68
N ALA A 191 9.32 -2.68 6.58
CA ALA A 191 10.75 -2.40 6.62
C ALA A 191 11.01 -0.98 7.16
N PRO A 192 12.10 -0.77 7.91
CA PRO A 192 12.46 0.55 8.40
C PRO A 192 12.54 1.57 7.28
N SER A 193 12.03 2.78 7.54
CA SER A 193 12.22 3.92 6.64
C SER A 193 13.71 4.30 6.62
N PRO A 194 14.23 4.82 5.48
CA PRO A 194 15.56 5.43 5.46
C PRO A 194 15.64 6.56 6.50
N GLU A 195 16.76 6.66 7.20
CA GLU A 195 17.00 7.76 8.13
C GLU A 195 17.28 9.06 7.36
N PHE A 196 16.78 10.18 7.90
CA PHE A 196 17.13 11.51 7.42
C PHE A 196 18.47 11.96 8.00
N SER A 197 19.25 12.71 7.23
CA SER A 197 20.43 13.38 7.79
C SER A 197 19.99 14.47 8.78
N VAL A 198 20.67 14.57 9.91
CA VAL A 198 20.37 15.62 10.92
C VAL A 198 20.60 17.00 10.32
N GLU A 199 21.59 17.11 9.42
CA GLU A 199 21.90 18.31 8.65
C GLU A 199 20.72 18.72 7.76
N SER A 200 20.12 17.79 7.01
CA SER A 200 18.91 18.04 6.19
C SER A 200 17.78 18.61 7.04
N VAL A 201 17.55 18.03 8.23
CA VAL A 201 16.48 18.48 9.15
C VAL A 201 16.78 19.87 9.69
N ARG A 202 18.03 20.16 10.07
CA ARG A 202 18.44 21.50 10.54
C ARG A 202 18.31 22.55 9.43
N GLU A 203 18.68 22.21 8.21
CA GLU A 203 18.52 23.09 7.06
C GLU A 203 17.04 23.40 6.79
N ALA A 204 16.18 22.38 6.79
CA ALA A 204 14.74 22.57 6.63
C ALA A 204 14.17 23.48 7.73
N ALA A 205 14.54 23.26 8.99
CA ALA A 205 14.13 24.11 10.10
C ALA A 205 14.61 25.57 9.93
N ALA A 206 15.85 25.78 9.47
CA ALA A 206 16.37 27.11 9.19
C ALA A 206 15.61 27.81 8.05
N MET A 207 15.24 27.08 6.99
CA MET A 207 14.39 27.61 5.91
C MET A 207 13.01 28.01 6.42
N ILE A 208 12.39 27.17 7.25
CA ILE A 208 11.08 27.44 7.85
C ILE A 208 11.13 28.70 8.71
N ASN A 209 12.16 28.84 9.56
CA ASN A 209 12.31 29.99 10.46
C ASN A 209 12.62 31.30 9.72
N ALA A 210 13.24 31.23 8.53
CA ALA A 210 13.58 32.41 7.74
C ALA A 210 12.43 32.87 6.82
N ALA A 211 11.45 32.00 6.55
CA ALA A 211 10.33 32.29 5.66
C ALA A 211 9.35 33.30 6.29
N GLN A 212 8.82 34.20 5.47
CA GLN A 212 7.82 35.19 5.88
C GLN A 212 6.39 34.70 5.63
N ARG A 213 6.20 33.86 4.61
CA ARG A 213 4.89 33.31 4.21
C ARG A 213 4.99 31.79 3.93
N PRO A 214 5.43 30.98 4.93
CA PRO A 214 5.51 29.54 4.75
C PRO A 214 4.12 28.90 4.74
N VAL A 215 3.93 27.89 3.89
CA VAL A 215 2.73 27.06 3.87
C VAL A 215 3.10 25.59 3.99
N LEU A 216 2.43 24.88 4.90
CA LEU A 216 2.53 23.43 5.04
C LEU A 216 1.57 22.75 4.05
N TYR A 217 2.09 21.86 3.21
CA TYR A 217 1.33 21.14 2.21
C TYR A 217 1.39 19.63 2.48
N LEU A 218 0.26 19.08 2.92
CA LEU A 218 0.13 17.69 3.33
C LEU A 218 -0.48 16.81 2.24
N GLY A 219 0.17 15.67 1.98
CA GLY A 219 -0.33 14.59 1.13
C GLY A 219 -0.67 13.32 1.91
N GLY A 220 -1.18 12.30 1.20
CA GLY A 220 -1.56 11.03 1.83
C GLY A 220 -0.41 10.26 2.50
N GLY A 221 0.85 10.65 2.25
CA GLY A 221 2.02 10.02 2.88
C GLY A 221 2.18 10.32 4.38
N VAL A 222 1.44 11.27 4.93
CA VAL A 222 1.51 11.60 6.38
C VAL A 222 0.37 11.01 7.21
N ILE A 223 -0.52 10.19 6.62
CA ILE A 223 -1.73 9.67 7.29
C ILE A 223 -1.39 8.89 8.58
N ASP A 224 -0.24 8.23 8.62
CA ASP A 224 0.22 7.46 9.78
C ASP A 224 0.82 8.32 10.91
N ALA A 225 0.96 9.65 10.72
CA ALA A 225 1.65 10.56 11.65
C ALA A 225 0.87 11.86 11.99
N PRO A 226 -0.43 11.78 12.36
CA PRO A 226 -1.26 12.98 12.58
C PRO A 226 -0.77 13.88 13.71
N ASP A 227 -0.31 13.32 14.81
CA ASP A 227 0.11 14.11 15.98
C ASP A 227 1.43 14.85 15.71
N ALA A 228 2.38 14.19 15.04
CA ALA A 228 3.66 14.80 14.69
C ALA A 228 3.49 15.98 13.72
N VAL A 229 2.64 15.80 12.70
CA VAL A 229 2.31 16.86 11.74
C VAL A 229 1.59 18.03 12.40
N ARG A 230 0.63 17.74 13.29
CA ARG A 230 -0.08 18.78 14.04
C ARG A 230 0.88 19.57 14.93
N ALA A 231 1.76 18.88 15.67
CA ALA A 231 2.75 19.52 16.52
C ALA A 231 3.72 20.42 15.70
N LEU A 232 4.12 19.99 14.50
CA LEU A 232 4.93 20.81 13.60
C LEU A 232 4.17 22.07 13.16
N ALA A 233 2.92 21.91 12.71
CA ALA A 233 2.09 23.01 12.25
C ALA A 233 1.87 24.05 13.36
N GLU A 234 1.54 23.61 14.57
CA GLU A 234 1.31 24.50 15.72
C GLU A 234 2.60 25.19 16.19
N LYS A 235 3.71 24.45 16.31
CA LYS A 235 4.99 25.00 16.79
C LYS A 235 5.53 26.13 15.91
N ALA A 236 5.39 26.00 14.60
CA ALA A 236 5.85 27.01 13.64
C ALA A 236 4.70 27.90 13.12
N SER A 237 3.49 27.76 13.69
CA SER A 237 2.28 28.51 13.29
C SER A 237 2.03 28.49 11.77
N LEU A 238 2.18 27.31 11.16
CA LEU A 238 2.14 27.13 9.71
C LEU A 238 0.70 27.02 9.19
N PRO A 239 0.23 27.95 8.34
CA PRO A 239 -0.98 27.73 7.55
C PRO A 239 -0.84 26.43 6.74
N THR A 240 -1.81 25.54 6.87
CA THR A 240 -1.71 24.16 6.40
C THR A 240 -2.80 23.86 5.38
N THR A 241 -2.38 23.40 4.20
CA THR A 241 -3.26 22.90 3.14
C THR A 241 -3.08 21.40 2.95
N MET A 242 -4.12 20.75 2.43
CA MET A 242 -4.16 19.29 2.27
C MET A 242 -4.58 18.90 0.85
N THR A 243 -3.95 17.87 0.30
CA THR A 243 -4.53 17.13 -0.84
C THR A 243 -5.86 16.50 -0.45
N LEU A 244 -6.64 16.07 -1.45
CA LEU A 244 -7.80 15.20 -1.22
C LEU A 244 -7.46 13.97 -0.37
N MET A 245 -6.26 13.41 -0.58
CA MET A 245 -5.78 12.21 0.12
C MET A 245 -5.37 12.46 1.58
N ALA A 246 -5.18 13.72 1.98
CA ALA A 246 -4.74 14.10 3.33
C ALA A 246 -5.86 14.77 4.14
N LEU A 247 -7.08 14.81 3.62
CA LEU A 247 -8.19 15.45 4.33
C LEU A 247 -8.42 14.77 5.68
N GLY A 248 -8.48 15.58 6.74
CA GLY A 248 -8.64 15.11 8.11
C GLY A 248 -7.35 15.15 8.93
N MET A 249 -6.18 15.26 8.29
CA MET A 249 -4.89 15.38 9.00
C MET A 249 -4.85 16.60 9.91
N LEU A 250 -5.39 17.72 9.42
CA LEU A 250 -5.71 18.88 10.25
C LEU A 250 -7.22 19.12 10.20
N PRO A 251 -7.94 19.15 11.35
CA PRO A 251 -9.38 19.36 11.37
C PRO A 251 -9.77 20.64 10.62
N LYS A 252 -10.90 20.62 9.90
CA LYS A 252 -11.37 21.79 9.13
C LYS A 252 -11.57 23.05 10.00
N ALA A 253 -11.97 22.86 11.25
CA ALA A 253 -12.18 23.95 12.21
C ALA A 253 -10.89 24.44 12.87
N HIS A 254 -9.75 23.78 12.64
CA HIS A 254 -8.48 24.20 13.20
C HIS A 254 -8.06 25.55 12.62
N PRO A 255 -7.58 26.52 13.42
CA PRO A 255 -7.29 27.88 12.95
C PRO A 255 -6.23 27.94 11.85
N LEU A 256 -5.29 26.99 11.84
CA LEU A 256 -4.26 26.87 10.80
C LEU A 256 -4.73 26.12 9.54
N SER A 257 -5.95 25.59 9.50
CA SER A 257 -6.43 24.80 8.35
C SER A 257 -6.91 25.68 7.21
N LEU A 258 -6.22 25.60 6.08
CA LEU A 258 -6.62 26.20 4.82
C LEU A 258 -7.56 25.28 4.02
N GLY A 259 -7.83 24.06 4.48
CA GLY A 259 -8.63 23.09 3.75
C GLY A 259 -7.91 22.52 2.51
N MET A 260 -8.70 22.15 1.50
CA MET A 260 -8.18 21.47 0.30
C MET A 260 -7.64 22.47 -0.72
N LEU A 261 -6.47 22.19 -1.31
CA LEU A 261 -5.96 22.90 -2.50
C LEU A 261 -6.41 22.24 -3.82
N GLY A 262 -6.13 22.91 -4.93
CA GLY A 262 -6.23 22.36 -6.27
C GLY A 262 -7.48 22.80 -7.03
N MET A 263 -7.81 22.05 -8.08
CA MET A 263 -8.86 22.38 -9.06
C MET A 263 -10.24 22.66 -8.43
N HIS A 264 -10.56 21.95 -7.35
CA HIS A 264 -11.80 22.14 -6.57
C HIS A 264 -11.52 22.54 -5.12
N GLY A 265 -10.32 23.06 -4.86
CA GLY A 265 -9.93 23.61 -3.57
C GLY A 265 -10.59 24.96 -3.29
N ALA A 266 -10.47 25.43 -2.05
CA ALA A 266 -10.97 26.76 -1.71
C ALA A 266 -10.16 27.84 -2.43
N ARG A 267 -10.85 28.85 -2.98
CA ARG A 267 -10.21 29.94 -3.74
C ARG A 267 -9.16 30.68 -2.90
N SER A 268 -9.45 30.92 -1.61
CA SER A 268 -8.53 31.54 -0.66
C SER A 268 -7.23 30.74 -0.51
N THR A 269 -7.33 29.42 -0.41
CA THR A 269 -6.18 28.50 -0.28
C THR A 269 -5.26 28.59 -1.49
N ASN A 270 -5.82 28.59 -2.70
CA ASN A 270 -5.04 28.71 -3.92
C ASN A 270 -4.37 30.09 -4.06
N PHE A 271 -4.99 31.17 -3.58
CA PHE A 271 -4.35 32.50 -3.53
C PHE A 271 -3.20 32.56 -2.52
N ILE A 272 -3.40 32.03 -1.32
CA ILE A 272 -2.34 31.95 -0.29
C ILE A 272 -1.13 31.18 -0.84
N LEU A 273 -1.36 30.08 -1.56
CA LEU A 273 -0.29 29.32 -2.20
C LEU A 273 0.48 30.11 -3.28
N GLN A 274 -0.20 30.97 -4.05
CA GLN A 274 0.47 31.83 -5.03
C GLN A 274 1.39 32.87 -4.38
N GLU A 275 1.05 33.31 -3.17
CA GLU A 275 1.82 34.30 -2.41
C GLU A 275 2.89 33.68 -1.49
N ALA A 276 2.86 32.36 -1.29
CA ALA A 276 3.81 31.67 -0.43
C ALA A 276 5.26 31.87 -0.92
N ASP A 277 6.17 32.08 0.03
CA ASP A 277 7.62 32.18 -0.23
C ASP A 277 8.36 30.86 0.09
N LEU A 278 7.71 29.97 0.83
CA LEU A 278 8.17 28.62 1.14
C LEU A 278 7.00 27.64 1.16
N LEU A 279 7.14 26.53 0.43
CA LEU A 279 6.21 25.41 0.48
C LEU A 279 6.89 24.19 1.11
N ILE A 280 6.35 23.74 2.25
CA ILE A 280 6.83 22.58 3.00
C ILE A 280 5.96 21.41 2.61
N VAL A 281 6.47 20.53 1.75
CA VAL A 281 5.66 19.46 1.17
C VAL A 281 5.95 18.15 1.89
N LEU A 282 4.97 17.63 2.63
CA LEU A 282 5.08 16.38 3.37
C LEU A 282 4.15 15.33 2.76
N GLY A 283 4.74 14.29 2.18
CA GLY A 283 4.00 13.09 1.77
C GLY A 283 3.03 13.30 0.62
N ALA A 284 3.21 14.36 -0.17
CA ALA A 284 2.41 14.64 -1.36
C ALA A 284 3.16 14.26 -2.64
N ARG A 285 2.38 13.86 -3.65
CA ARG A 285 2.82 13.87 -5.05
C ARG A 285 2.26 15.15 -5.69
N PHE A 286 3.05 15.81 -6.52
CA PHE A 286 2.58 16.96 -7.30
C PHE A 286 1.73 16.48 -8.46
N ASP A 287 0.48 16.10 -8.17
CA ASP A 287 -0.49 15.72 -9.19
C ASP A 287 -1.08 16.96 -9.89
N ASP A 288 -1.52 16.76 -11.13
CA ASP A 288 -2.07 17.81 -11.99
C ASP A 288 -3.36 18.42 -11.44
N ARG A 289 -4.14 17.68 -10.63
CA ARG A 289 -5.36 18.21 -9.99
C ARG A 289 -5.04 19.13 -8.83
N ALA A 290 -3.93 18.90 -8.13
CA ALA A 290 -3.44 19.77 -7.07
C ALA A 290 -2.76 21.03 -7.61
N ILE A 291 -1.90 20.91 -8.63
CA ILE A 291 -1.02 22.01 -9.05
C ILE A 291 -1.48 22.76 -10.31
N GLY A 292 -2.32 22.14 -11.14
CA GLY A 292 -2.67 22.66 -12.46
C GLY A 292 -1.45 22.75 -13.37
N LYS A 293 -1.13 23.95 -13.86
CA LYS A 293 0.07 24.18 -14.68
C LYS A 293 1.30 24.29 -13.79
N THR A 294 2.17 23.29 -13.87
CA THR A 294 3.38 23.14 -13.05
C THR A 294 4.26 24.39 -13.00
N GLU A 295 4.39 25.12 -14.11
CA GLU A 295 5.20 26.35 -14.25
C GLU A 295 4.59 27.56 -13.52
N GLN A 296 3.28 27.53 -13.27
CA GLN A 296 2.52 28.62 -12.65
C GLN A 296 2.20 28.35 -11.18
N PHE A 297 2.55 27.17 -10.69
CA PHE A 297 2.26 26.75 -9.33
C PHE A 297 3.28 27.32 -8.36
N CYS A 298 2.84 28.17 -7.43
CA CYS A 298 3.65 28.82 -6.40
C CYS A 298 4.93 29.49 -6.97
N PRO A 299 4.80 30.49 -7.87
CA PRO A 299 5.92 31.03 -8.65
C PRO A 299 7.02 31.69 -7.81
N ASN A 300 6.67 32.12 -6.59
CA ASN A 300 7.57 32.80 -5.67
C ASN A 300 8.15 31.87 -4.58
N ALA A 301 7.69 30.62 -4.51
CA ALA A 301 8.02 29.72 -3.41
C ALA A 301 9.31 28.93 -3.67
N LYS A 302 10.14 28.83 -2.64
CA LYS A 302 11.14 27.75 -2.57
C LYS A 302 10.40 26.45 -2.19
N ASN A 303 10.62 25.38 -2.94
CA ASN A 303 9.98 24.09 -2.68
C ASN A 303 10.93 23.15 -1.91
N TYR A 304 10.49 22.66 -0.75
CA TYR A 304 11.17 21.62 0.02
C TYR A 304 10.29 20.36 0.12
N PRO A 305 10.39 19.42 -0.85
CA PRO A 305 9.75 18.11 -0.77
C PRO A 305 10.44 17.16 0.21
N CYS A 306 9.67 16.69 1.18
CA CYS A 306 9.96 15.51 1.99
C CYS A 306 9.11 14.34 1.46
N GLY A 307 9.74 13.18 1.17
CA GLY A 307 9.03 11.93 0.91
C GLY A 307 9.65 10.98 -0.11
N TYR A 308 9.15 9.74 -0.13
CA TYR A 308 9.62 8.69 -1.03
C TYR A 308 9.41 9.07 -2.51
N ARG A 309 10.53 9.31 -3.21
CA ARG A 309 10.55 9.64 -4.64
C ARG A 309 10.76 8.35 -5.46
N PRO A 310 9.74 7.81 -6.15
CA PRO A 310 9.97 6.67 -7.04
C PRO A 310 10.88 7.09 -8.20
N ARG A 311 11.77 6.19 -8.65
CA ARG A 311 12.48 6.31 -9.93
C ARG A 311 11.45 6.30 -11.08
N ARG A 312 10.86 7.44 -11.39
CA ARG A 312 10.25 7.72 -12.70
C ARG A 312 10.94 8.95 -13.28
N ALA A 313 11.54 8.76 -14.46
CA ALA A 313 12.16 9.83 -15.22
C ALA A 313 11.11 10.89 -15.59
N GLY A 314 11.43 12.17 -15.35
CA GLY A 314 10.73 13.31 -15.94
C GLY A 314 9.56 13.90 -15.14
N GLN A 315 9.76 14.36 -13.90
CA GLN A 315 8.82 15.33 -13.29
C GLN A 315 9.47 16.69 -13.03
N ASN A 316 8.83 17.70 -13.63
CA ASN A 316 9.32 19.04 -13.99
C ASN A 316 9.07 20.11 -12.93
N GLN A 317 9.63 19.96 -11.72
CA GLN A 317 9.90 21.12 -10.85
C GLN A 317 11.31 21.00 -10.27
N THR A 318 12.10 22.06 -10.41
CA THR A 318 13.34 22.27 -9.68
C THR A 318 12.98 22.48 -8.20
N ALA A 319 12.90 21.38 -7.45
CA ALA A 319 12.93 21.45 -6.00
C ALA A 319 14.25 22.09 -5.56
N ALA A 320 14.21 22.98 -4.56
CA ALA A 320 15.44 23.57 -4.04
C ALA A 320 16.37 22.49 -3.45
N ARG A 321 15.78 21.40 -2.90
CA ARG A 321 16.39 20.14 -2.44
C ARG A 321 15.29 19.07 -2.23
N SER A 322 15.62 17.78 -2.20
CA SER A 322 14.66 16.70 -1.88
C SER A 322 15.32 15.62 -1.04
N ASP A 323 14.63 15.10 -0.02
CA ASP A 323 15.11 13.98 0.81
C ASP A 323 14.20 12.75 0.64
N PRO A 324 14.72 11.58 0.19
CA PRO A 324 13.92 10.40 -0.16
C PRO A 324 13.39 9.58 1.03
N GLY A 325 13.62 10.01 2.28
CA GLY A 325 13.13 9.34 3.50
C GLY A 325 11.59 9.35 3.68
N GLY A 326 11.08 8.60 4.65
CA GLY A 326 9.65 8.58 4.99
C GLY A 326 9.27 9.82 5.79
N CYS A 327 8.32 10.63 5.30
CA CYS A 327 7.92 11.92 5.88
C CYS A 327 7.44 11.88 7.32
#